data_AF-A0A554MJU9-F1
#
_entry.id   AF-A0A554MJU9-F1
#
_cell.length_a   1.000
_cell.length_b   1.000
_cell.length_c   1.000
_cell.angle_alpha   90.00
_cell.angle_beta   90.00
_cell.angle_gamma   90.00
#
_symmetry.space_group_name_H-M   'P 1'
#
loop_
_entity.id
_entity.type
_entity.pdbx_description
1 polymer ?
#
loop_
_entity_poly.entity_id
_entity_poly.type
_entity_poly.pdbx_seq_one_letter_code
_entity_poly.pdbx_strand_id
1 'polypeptide(L)'
;MGQKNMKPEPIQFKDVDQTLNTKNALVIDVYRELLEDLFLIRNPRFKFNKNYTEEFELFINEHIGSHSMEESGSWFYFPWNNQLVHYLSDTEHQELRTTRNRNLITTDEQKKLRDSRIAIAGMSVGSHCALTLNMMGMSRYIKIADPDTLSGSNMNRVRYDFSKVGQKKTTVAREYIYQMDPYGEVEEYAEGVTSENIDSFLRGVDVLVEETDHLETKIFLREEARKRGIPVVMATDNGDGVIVDIERFDLDKETYLFNGLIGDITLNEFKAFPPEELPRLATKIAGAEMIVPRMMSSLAEVGKTLYSWPQLGDAATLSGVVVAFAVKQIVLGLPIRSGKIDVNLEKIFSNN
;
A
#
# COMPACT_ATOMS: atom_id res chain seq x y z
N MET A 1 26.59 -5.69 8.34
CA MET A 1 26.31 -6.34 7.04
C MET A 1 24.81 -6.22 6.81
N GLY A 2 24.40 -5.31 5.93
CA GLY A 2 22.99 -4.96 5.73
C GLY A 2 22.19 -6.12 5.14
N GLN A 3 21.02 -6.40 5.72
CA GLN A 3 20.03 -7.28 5.12
C GLN A 3 19.48 -6.61 3.86
N LYS A 4 20.18 -6.80 2.73
CA LYS A 4 19.67 -6.45 1.40
C LYS A 4 18.41 -7.27 1.13
N ASN A 5 17.31 -6.60 0.80
CA ASN A 5 16.19 -7.11 -0.02
C ASN A 5 15.88 -8.61 0.17
N MET A 6 15.43 -9.02 1.36
CA MET A 6 14.97 -10.41 1.56
C MET A 6 13.55 -10.57 1.02
N LYS A 7 13.38 -10.56 -0.30
CA LYS A 7 12.19 -11.14 -0.90
C LYS A 7 12.14 -12.62 -0.51
N PRO A 8 11.01 -13.16 -0.03
CA PRO A 8 10.88 -14.58 0.19
C PRO A 8 10.84 -15.26 -1.18
N GLU A 9 11.85 -16.06 -1.50
CA GLU A 9 11.89 -16.83 -2.73
C GLU A 9 11.21 -18.20 -2.51
N PRO A 10 10.52 -18.74 -3.52
CA PRO A 10 9.93 -20.07 -3.42
C PRO A 10 11.05 -21.11 -3.25
N ILE A 11 10.91 -21.98 -2.25
CA ILE A 11 11.83 -23.11 -2.03
C ILE A 11 11.23 -24.39 -2.60
N GLN A 12 12.10 -25.24 -3.16
CA GLN A 12 11.68 -26.54 -3.66
C GLN A 12 11.38 -27.47 -2.48
N PHE A 13 10.40 -28.37 -2.62
CA PHE A 13 10.00 -29.28 -1.54
C PHE A 13 11.19 -30.10 -0.99
N LYS A 14 12.08 -30.58 -1.85
CA LYS A 14 13.31 -31.30 -1.44
C LYS A 14 14.22 -30.52 -0.47
N ASP A 15 14.11 -29.20 -0.44
CA ASP A 15 14.91 -28.30 0.38
C ASP A 15 14.13 -27.82 1.64
N VAL A 16 12.86 -28.22 1.78
CA VAL A 16 12.01 -27.93 2.95
C VAL A 16 12.60 -28.57 4.20
N ASP A 17 12.92 -29.87 4.16
CA ASP A 17 13.51 -30.58 5.30
C ASP A 17 14.83 -29.95 5.78
N GLN A 18 15.66 -29.47 4.84
CA GLN A 18 16.89 -28.75 5.20
C GLN A 18 16.57 -27.42 5.89
N THR A 19 15.56 -26.70 5.43
CA THR A 19 15.12 -25.44 6.05
C THR A 19 14.55 -25.70 7.45
N LEU A 20 13.72 -26.73 7.62
CA LEU A 20 13.16 -27.15 8.91
C LEU A 20 14.25 -27.52 9.91
N ASN A 21 15.18 -28.38 9.50
CA ASN A 21 16.25 -28.88 10.35
C ASN A 21 17.27 -27.81 10.75
N THR A 22 17.46 -26.76 9.93
CA THR A 22 18.46 -25.72 10.21
C THR A 22 17.90 -24.47 10.89
N LYS A 23 16.59 -24.20 10.76
CA LYS A 23 15.97 -22.94 11.22
C LYS A 23 14.95 -23.12 12.35
N ASN A 24 14.51 -24.35 12.64
CA ASN A 24 13.43 -24.61 13.59
C ASN A 24 12.20 -23.71 13.31
N ALA A 25 11.83 -23.60 12.02
CA ALA A 25 10.77 -22.73 11.55
C ALA A 25 9.39 -23.24 11.95
N LEU A 26 8.45 -22.33 12.22
CA LEU A 26 7.04 -22.68 12.37
C LEU A 26 6.46 -23.00 11.00
N VAL A 27 5.96 -24.22 10.83
CA VAL A 27 5.34 -24.67 9.57
C VAL A 27 3.85 -24.36 9.56
N ILE A 28 3.40 -23.72 8.48
CA ILE A 28 1.99 -23.48 8.18
C ILE A 28 1.71 -24.17 6.86
N ASP A 29 1.29 -25.43 6.93
CA ASP A 29 0.84 -26.20 5.78
C ASP A 29 -0.67 -26.40 5.88
N VAL A 30 -1.39 -25.57 5.15
CA VAL A 30 -2.85 -25.62 5.00
C VAL A 30 -3.24 -25.79 3.53
N TYR A 31 -2.33 -26.35 2.72
CA TYR A 31 -2.48 -26.39 1.26
C TYR A 31 -3.73 -27.14 0.82
N ARG A 32 -4.09 -28.22 1.53
CA ARG A 32 -5.32 -28.97 1.30
C ARG A 32 -6.57 -28.12 1.52
N GLU A 33 -6.60 -27.32 2.59
CA GLU A 33 -7.69 -26.41 2.90
C GLU A 33 -7.79 -25.28 1.85
N LEU A 34 -6.64 -24.77 1.37
CA LEU A 34 -6.62 -23.78 0.29
C LEU A 34 -7.19 -24.35 -1.02
N LEU A 35 -6.90 -25.61 -1.34
CA LEU A 35 -7.51 -26.31 -2.49
C LEU A 35 -9.02 -26.49 -2.30
N GLU A 36 -9.49 -26.74 -1.08
CA GLU A 36 -10.93 -26.82 -0.77
C GLU A 36 -11.62 -25.49 -1.02
N ASP A 37 -11.05 -24.39 -0.52
CA ASP A 37 -11.60 -23.05 -0.73
C ASP A 37 -11.63 -22.72 -2.23
N LEU A 38 -10.56 -23.01 -2.98
CA LEU A 38 -10.49 -22.81 -4.43
C LEU A 38 -11.56 -23.65 -5.16
N PHE A 39 -11.72 -24.92 -4.77
CA PHE A 39 -12.75 -25.80 -5.32
C PHE A 39 -14.16 -25.23 -5.09
N LEU A 40 -14.48 -24.81 -3.87
CA LEU A 40 -15.79 -24.25 -3.52
C LEU A 40 -16.07 -22.93 -4.24
N ILE A 41 -15.03 -22.12 -4.44
CA ILE A 41 -15.09 -20.88 -5.24
C ILE A 41 -15.46 -21.17 -6.70
N ARG A 42 -14.86 -22.21 -7.29
CA ARG A 42 -15.13 -22.64 -8.68
C ARG A 42 -16.43 -23.43 -8.79
N ASN A 43 -16.95 -23.98 -7.69
CA ASN A 43 -18.16 -24.79 -7.63
C ASN A 43 -19.20 -24.23 -6.62
N PRO A 44 -19.73 -23.02 -6.84
CA PRO A 44 -20.63 -22.35 -5.88
C PRO A 44 -21.95 -23.11 -5.63
N ARG A 45 -22.28 -24.11 -6.45
CA ARG A 45 -23.41 -25.03 -6.25
C ARG A 45 -23.39 -25.72 -4.87
N PHE A 46 -22.20 -25.89 -4.28
CA PHE A 46 -22.02 -26.53 -2.97
C PHE A 46 -22.17 -25.61 -1.77
N LYS A 47 -22.45 -24.30 -1.97
CA LYS A 47 -22.59 -23.34 -0.87
C LYS A 47 -23.62 -23.77 0.18
N PHE A 48 -24.73 -24.35 -0.27
CA PHE A 48 -25.83 -24.79 0.59
C PHE A 48 -25.93 -26.32 0.73
N ASN A 49 -25.34 -27.07 -0.21
CA ASN A 49 -25.27 -28.52 -0.16
C ASN A 49 -23.81 -28.97 0.00
N LYS A 50 -23.45 -29.41 1.21
CA LYS A 50 -22.08 -29.78 1.55
C LYS A 50 -21.68 -31.20 1.14
N ASN A 51 -22.51 -31.89 0.35
CA ASN A 51 -22.17 -33.21 -0.16
C ASN A 51 -21.25 -33.08 -1.39
N TYR A 52 -19.98 -32.76 -1.16
CA TYR A 52 -18.99 -32.53 -2.22
C TYR A 52 -17.68 -33.31 -2.06
N THR A 53 -17.60 -34.20 -1.06
CA THR A 53 -16.36 -34.91 -0.73
C THR A 53 -15.78 -35.66 -1.92
N GLU A 54 -16.59 -36.44 -2.64
CA GLU A 54 -16.12 -37.21 -3.81
C GLU A 54 -15.63 -36.29 -4.94
N GLU A 55 -16.36 -35.21 -5.24
CA GLU A 55 -15.98 -34.26 -6.29
C GLU A 55 -14.74 -33.45 -5.92
N PHE A 56 -14.54 -33.21 -4.63
CA PHE A 56 -13.35 -32.55 -4.12
C PHE A 56 -12.12 -33.46 -4.16
N GLU A 57 -12.25 -34.75 -3.81
CA GLU A 57 -11.14 -35.72 -3.99
C GLU A 57 -10.76 -35.86 -5.47
N LEU A 58 -11.73 -35.86 -6.39
CA LEU A 58 -11.46 -35.85 -7.83
C LEU A 58 -10.72 -34.58 -8.25
N PHE A 59 -11.16 -33.42 -7.76
CA PHE A 59 -10.48 -32.14 -8.01
C PHE A 59 -9.02 -32.14 -7.52
N ILE A 60 -8.75 -32.66 -6.32
CA ILE A 60 -7.38 -32.75 -5.79
C ILE A 60 -6.52 -33.64 -6.69
N ASN A 61 -7.00 -34.85 -7.01
CA ASN A 61 -6.24 -35.81 -7.83
C ASN A 61 -5.92 -35.26 -9.22
N GLU A 62 -6.86 -34.52 -9.83
CA GLU A 62 -6.63 -33.84 -11.10
C GLU A 62 -5.62 -32.69 -10.95
N HIS A 63 -5.72 -31.92 -9.87
CA HIS A 63 -4.90 -30.74 -9.61
C HIS A 63 -3.42 -31.08 -9.35
N ILE A 64 -3.14 -32.05 -8.48
CA ILE A 64 -1.76 -32.45 -8.13
C ILE A 64 -1.16 -33.42 -9.16
N GLY A 65 -2.01 -34.11 -9.92
CA GLY A 65 -1.61 -35.09 -10.92
C GLY A 65 -0.82 -36.25 -10.32
N SER A 66 0.43 -36.42 -10.74
CA SER A 66 1.32 -37.47 -10.22
C SER A 66 2.19 -37.04 -9.03
N HIS A 67 2.12 -35.78 -8.61
CA HIS A 67 2.91 -35.24 -7.51
C HIS A 67 2.23 -35.52 -6.16
N SER A 68 3.00 -35.50 -5.08
CA SER A 68 2.42 -35.43 -3.74
C SER A 68 1.82 -34.05 -3.46
N MET A 69 1.06 -33.94 -2.36
CA MET A 69 0.51 -32.65 -1.92
C MET A 69 1.62 -31.66 -1.59
N GLU A 70 2.69 -32.12 -0.96
CA GLU A 70 3.83 -31.32 -0.51
C GLU A 70 4.74 -30.89 -1.66
N GLU A 71 4.78 -31.68 -2.75
CA GLU A 71 5.48 -31.35 -4.00
C GLU A 71 4.69 -30.38 -4.89
N SER A 72 3.38 -30.27 -4.66
CA SER A 72 2.49 -29.34 -5.36
C SER A 72 2.57 -27.95 -4.73
N GLY A 73 2.09 -26.91 -5.43
CA GLY A 73 2.07 -25.55 -4.87
C GLY A 73 3.44 -24.89 -4.76
N SER A 74 3.64 -24.05 -3.74
CA SER A 74 4.87 -23.30 -3.53
C SER A 74 5.13 -23.03 -2.04
N TRP A 75 6.35 -23.31 -1.59
CA TRP A 75 6.78 -23.09 -0.22
C TRP A 75 7.55 -21.78 -0.09
N PHE A 76 7.21 -20.94 0.89
CA PHE A 76 7.90 -19.69 1.17
C PHE A 76 8.39 -19.64 2.60
N TYR A 77 9.69 -19.36 2.78
CA TYR A 77 10.27 -19.10 4.09
C TYR A 77 10.38 -17.60 4.35
N PHE A 78 9.80 -17.17 5.46
CA PHE A 78 9.80 -15.79 5.93
C PHE A 78 10.79 -15.63 7.09
N PRO A 79 12.02 -15.14 6.84
CA PRO A 79 13.07 -15.13 7.85
C PRO A 79 12.79 -14.18 9.03
N TRP A 80 11.96 -13.16 8.84
CA TRP A 80 11.67 -12.14 9.85
C TRP A 80 10.67 -12.59 10.92
N ASN A 81 9.91 -13.66 10.68
CA ASN A 81 9.03 -14.28 11.67
C ASN A 81 9.26 -15.79 11.82
N ASN A 82 10.31 -16.31 11.17
CA ASN A 82 10.71 -17.72 11.17
C ASN A 82 9.57 -18.67 10.79
N GLN A 83 8.79 -18.33 9.76
CA GLN A 83 7.68 -19.16 9.27
C GLN A 83 8.00 -19.77 7.92
N LEU A 84 7.64 -21.03 7.74
CA LEU A 84 7.61 -21.70 6.45
C LEU A 84 6.15 -21.98 6.10
N VAL A 85 5.67 -21.43 4.98
CA VAL A 85 4.24 -21.45 4.63
C VAL A 85 4.05 -22.04 3.24
N HIS A 86 3.05 -22.91 3.11
CA HIS A 86 2.69 -23.57 1.87
C HIS A 86 1.53 -22.82 1.16
N TYR A 87 1.74 -22.42 -0.08
CA TYR A 87 0.80 -21.63 -0.89
C TYR A 87 0.35 -22.38 -2.16
N LEU A 88 -0.85 -22.03 -2.63
CA LEU A 88 -1.26 -22.22 -4.03
C LEU A 88 -0.31 -21.50 -4.97
N SER A 89 -0.28 -21.90 -6.25
CA SER A 89 0.45 -21.18 -7.29
C SER A 89 0.06 -19.69 -7.35
N ASP A 90 0.91 -18.82 -7.89
CA ASP A 90 0.66 -17.37 -7.98
C ASP A 90 -0.74 -17.02 -8.54
N THR A 91 -1.12 -17.66 -9.64
CA THR A 91 -2.41 -17.41 -10.31
C THR A 91 -3.58 -17.82 -9.42
N GLU A 92 -3.47 -18.97 -8.74
CA GLU A 92 -4.54 -19.53 -7.93
C GLU A 92 -4.64 -18.86 -6.55
N HIS A 93 -3.51 -18.47 -5.98
CA HIS A 93 -3.46 -17.63 -4.78
C HIS A 93 -4.15 -16.28 -5.04
N GLN A 94 -3.89 -15.66 -6.20
CA GLN A 94 -4.56 -14.43 -6.59
C GLN A 94 -6.06 -14.64 -6.85
N GLU A 95 -6.45 -15.72 -7.51
CA GLU A 95 -7.87 -16.08 -7.72
C GLU A 95 -8.58 -16.26 -6.39
N LEU A 96 -8.01 -17.07 -5.49
CA LEU A 96 -8.56 -17.39 -4.17
C LEU A 96 -8.88 -16.11 -3.39
N ARG A 97 -7.95 -15.14 -3.39
CA ARG A 97 -8.09 -13.88 -2.65
C ARG A 97 -9.13 -12.92 -3.23
N THR A 98 -9.36 -12.96 -4.54
CA THR A 98 -10.11 -11.89 -5.25
C THR A 98 -11.48 -12.32 -5.77
N THR A 99 -11.70 -13.61 -5.97
CA THR A 99 -12.90 -14.16 -6.63
C THR A 99 -14.23 -13.80 -5.95
N ARG A 100 -14.26 -13.63 -4.62
CA ARG A 100 -15.47 -13.22 -3.89
C ARG A 100 -15.92 -11.80 -4.28
N ASN A 101 -15.02 -11.00 -4.83
CA ASN A 101 -15.24 -9.62 -5.24
C ASN A 101 -15.39 -9.48 -6.77
N ARG A 102 -15.39 -10.59 -7.53
CA ARG A 102 -15.25 -10.58 -9.01
C ARG A 102 -16.33 -9.84 -9.80
N ASN A 103 -17.45 -9.49 -9.18
CA ASN A 103 -18.50 -8.69 -9.82
C ASN A 103 -18.39 -7.19 -9.49
N LEU A 104 -17.59 -6.83 -8.48
CA LEU A 104 -17.29 -5.44 -8.08
C LEU A 104 -15.95 -4.98 -8.66
N ILE A 105 -15.02 -5.93 -8.83
CA ILE A 105 -13.77 -5.78 -9.60
C ILE A 105 -13.71 -7.01 -10.50
N THR A 106 -14.01 -6.84 -11.78
CA THR A 106 -14.06 -7.93 -12.76
C THR A 106 -12.72 -8.63 -12.91
N THR A 107 -12.72 -9.87 -13.43
CA THR A 107 -11.47 -10.62 -13.68
C THR A 107 -10.51 -9.84 -14.59
N ASP A 108 -11.03 -9.15 -15.60
CA ASP A 108 -10.21 -8.32 -16.51
C ASP A 108 -9.65 -7.09 -15.80
N GLU A 109 -10.46 -6.40 -14.99
CA GLU A 109 -9.99 -5.33 -14.12
C GLU A 109 -8.92 -5.83 -13.17
N GLN A 110 -9.14 -6.96 -12.49
CA GLN A 110 -8.20 -7.55 -11.54
C GLN A 110 -6.85 -7.86 -12.18
N LYS A 111 -6.83 -8.35 -13.43
CA LYS A 111 -5.60 -8.56 -14.19
C LYS A 111 -4.86 -7.24 -14.44
N LYS A 112 -5.57 -6.22 -14.92
CA LYS A 112 -4.99 -4.88 -15.14
C LYS A 112 -4.42 -4.30 -13.85
N LEU A 113 -5.14 -4.46 -12.74
CA LEU A 113 -4.71 -3.98 -11.43
C LEU A 113 -3.50 -4.77 -10.90
N ARG A 114 -3.46 -6.10 -11.09
CA ARG A 114 -2.32 -6.95 -10.72
C ARG A 114 -1.05 -6.52 -11.45
N ASP A 115 -1.15 -6.19 -12.74
CA ASP A 115 0.00 -5.81 -13.58
C ASP A 115 0.49 -4.37 -13.37
N SER A 116 -0.23 -3.56 -12.59
CA SER A 116 0.14 -2.17 -12.33
C SER A 116 1.42 -2.04 -11.48
N ARG A 117 2.04 -0.86 -11.55
CA ARG A 117 3.21 -0.47 -10.75
C ARG A 117 2.94 0.80 -9.96
N ILE A 118 2.91 0.67 -8.64
CA ILE A 118 2.62 1.78 -7.73
C ILE A 118 3.88 2.19 -6.97
N ALA A 119 4.20 3.48 -6.97
CA ALA A 119 5.24 4.04 -6.10
C ALA A 119 4.60 4.77 -4.93
N ILE A 120 5.13 4.59 -3.73
CA ILE A 120 4.61 5.16 -2.49
C ILE A 120 5.77 5.77 -1.71
N ALA A 121 5.77 7.09 -1.56
CA ALA A 121 6.74 7.83 -0.76
C ALA A 121 6.10 8.24 0.57
N GLY A 122 6.67 7.83 1.70
CA GLY A 122 6.11 7.95 3.04
C GLY A 122 5.36 6.69 3.47
N MET A 123 5.79 6.06 4.56
CA MET A 123 5.34 4.75 5.05
C MET A 123 4.58 4.81 6.39
N SER A 124 4.12 5.99 6.80
CA SER A 124 3.10 6.10 7.84
C SER A 124 1.72 5.92 7.23
N VAL A 125 1.06 6.98 6.77
CA VAL A 125 -0.24 6.88 6.07
C VAL A 125 -0.12 6.04 4.79
N GLY A 126 0.97 6.22 4.02
CA GLY A 126 1.19 5.43 2.80
C GLY A 126 1.28 3.91 3.02
N SER A 127 1.60 3.43 4.23
CA SER A 127 1.51 2.00 4.55
C SER A 127 0.07 1.47 4.53
N HIS A 128 -0.91 2.26 4.97
CA HIS A 128 -2.32 1.86 4.88
C HIS A 128 -2.74 1.73 3.43
N CYS A 129 -2.29 2.64 2.55
CA CYS A 129 -2.53 2.52 1.12
C CYS A 129 -1.89 1.24 0.56
N ALA A 130 -0.60 1.00 0.83
CA ALA A 130 0.13 -0.17 0.35
C ALA A 130 -0.56 -1.50 0.74
N LEU A 131 -0.94 -1.63 2.02
CA LEU A 131 -1.64 -2.81 2.53
C LEU A 131 -3.06 -2.92 1.95
N THR A 132 -3.79 -1.80 1.82
CA THR A 132 -5.13 -1.80 1.24
C THR A 132 -5.11 -2.19 -0.24
N LEU A 133 -4.14 -1.68 -1.02
CA LEU A 133 -3.92 -2.10 -2.39
C LEU A 133 -3.68 -3.62 -2.45
N ASN A 134 -2.83 -4.16 -1.57
CA ASN A 134 -2.58 -5.60 -1.48
C ASN A 134 -3.86 -6.39 -1.17
N MET A 135 -4.70 -5.94 -0.23
CA MET A 135 -6.00 -6.56 0.05
C MET A 135 -6.94 -6.54 -1.16
N MET A 136 -6.85 -5.51 -2.01
CA MET A 136 -7.62 -5.40 -3.26
C MET A 136 -7.06 -6.27 -4.39
N GLY A 137 -6.01 -7.06 -4.14
CA GLY A 137 -5.31 -7.84 -5.15
C GLY A 137 -4.45 -7.00 -6.10
N MET A 138 -4.10 -5.78 -5.68
CA MET A 138 -3.16 -4.88 -6.35
C MET A 138 -1.89 -4.71 -5.50
N SER A 139 -0.78 -4.19 -5.98
CA SER A 139 -0.27 -4.37 -7.32
C SER A 139 0.88 -5.36 -7.20
N ARG A 140 1.22 -6.05 -8.29
CA ARG A 140 2.38 -6.95 -8.26
C ARG A 140 3.67 -6.15 -8.03
N TYR A 141 3.78 -4.94 -8.56
CA TYR A 141 5.00 -4.14 -8.50
C TYR A 141 4.81 -2.92 -7.60
N ILE A 142 5.37 -2.95 -6.39
CA ILE A 142 5.29 -1.83 -5.44
C ILE A 142 6.69 -1.27 -5.18
N LYS A 143 6.83 0.05 -5.25
CA LYS A 143 8.05 0.76 -4.83
C LYS A 143 7.72 1.57 -3.60
N ILE A 144 8.48 1.40 -2.52
CA ILE A 144 8.25 2.10 -1.26
C ILE A 144 9.50 2.90 -0.84
N ALA A 145 9.29 4.12 -0.36
CA ALA A 145 10.37 4.98 0.10
C ALA A 145 9.98 5.67 1.41
N ASP A 146 10.84 5.60 2.43
CA ASP A 146 10.70 6.37 3.68
C ASP A 146 12.06 6.29 4.40
N PRO A 147 12.68 7.44 4.76
CA PRO A 147 13.98 7.43 5.42
C PRO A 147 13.90 7.03 6.90
N ASP A 148 12.70 7.05 7.51
CA ASP A 148 12.53 6.93 8.94
C ASP A 148 12.57 5.51 9.47
N THR A 149 12.92 5.44 10.74
CA THR A 149 12.73 4.27 11.60
C THR A 149 11.38 4.36 12.30
N LEU A 150 10.72 3.21 12.44
CA LEU A 150 9.47 3.09 13.18
C LEU A 150 9.68 3.43 14.66
N SER A 151 8.90 4.39 15.17
CA SER A 151 8.91 4.84 16.56
C SER A 151 7.64 4.43 17.29
N GLY A 152 7.72 4.32 18.63
CA GLY A 152 6.56 4.08 19.49
C GLY A 152 5.47 5.16 19.34
N SER A 153 5.85 6.41 19.02
CA SER A 153 4.90 7.49 18.74
C SER A 153 4.11 7.31 17.45
N ASN A 154 4.47 6.35 16.59
CA ASN A 154 3.71 6.02 15.38
C ASN A 154 2.59 5.01 15.64
N MET A 155 2.61 4.33 16.78
CA MET A 155 1.69 3.20 17.10
C MET A 155 0.23 3.62 17.25
N ASN A 156 -0.05 4.91 17.37
CA ASN A 156 -1.41 5.42 17.38
C ASN A 156 -2.08 5.36 15.98
N ARG A 157 -1.29 5.19 14.92
CA ARG A 157 -1.79 5.36 13.55
C ARG A 157 -1.24 4.38 12.52
N VAL A 158 -0.15 3.67 12.74
CA VAL A 158 0.32 2.64 11.79
C VAL A 158 -0.23 1.26 12.15
N ARG A 159 -0.35 0.37 11.17
CA ARG A 159 -0.89 -0.99 11.34
C ARG A 159 0.22 -2.03 11.56
N TYR A 160 1.16 -1.71 12.44
CA TYR A 160 2.25 -2.60 12.79
C TYR A 160 2.22 -2.92 14.27
N ASP A 161 2.78 -4.06 14.63
CA ASP A 161 2.95 -4.46 16.02
C ASP A 161 4.13 -3.70 16.67
N PHE A 162 4.03 -3.52 18.00
CA PHE A 162 5.05 -2.79 18.76
C PHE A 162 6.45 -3.46 18.70
N SER A 163 6.52 -4.76 18.43
CA SER A 163 7.80 -5.47 18.34
C SER A 163 8.66 -5.05 17.13
N LYS A 164 8.07 -4.29 16.19
CA LYS A 164 8.75 -3.72 15.03
C LYS A 164 9.41 -2.36 15.30
N VAL A 165 9.17 -1.74 16.46
CA VAL A 165 9.80 -0.44 16.80
C VAL A 165 11.32 -0.55 16.73
N GLY A 166 11.96 0.44 16.12
CA GLY A 166 13.41 0.45 15.87
C GLY A 166 13.83 -0.10 14.49
N GLN A 167 12.90 -0.64 13.71
CA GLN A 167 13.15 -1.07 12.32
C GLN A 167 12.75 0.01 11.31
N LYS A 168 13.37 0.02 10.13
CA LYS A 168 13.00 0.94 9.04
C LYS A 168 11.54 0.74 8.65
N LYS A 169 10.79 1.84 8.49
CA LYS A 169 9.35 1.75 8.15
C LYS A 169 9.12 1.01 6.83
N THR A 170 9.98 1.24 5.83
CA THR A 170 9.94 0.53 4.55
C THR A 170 10.14 -0.98 4.73
N THR A 171 11.08 -1.40 5.58
CA THR A 171 11.34 -2.82 5.83
C THR A 171 10.11 -3.49 6.44
N VAL A 172 9.50 -2.87 7.45
CA VAL A 172 8.29 -3.41 8.10
C VAL A 172 7.11 -3.47 7.11
N ALA A 173 6.91 -2.42 6.31
CA ALA A 173 5.87 -2.40 5.27
C ALA A 173 6.05 -3.55 4.28
N ARG A 174 7.28 -3.73 3.78
CA ARG A 174 7.65 -4.80 2.84
C ARG A 174 7.37 -6.19 3.41
N GLU A 175 7.74 -6.43 4.66
CA GLU A 175 7.48 -7.71 5.33
C GLU A 175 5.99 -8.04 5.39
N TYR A 176 5.16 -7.06 5.77
CA TYR A 176 3.71 -7.24 5.83
C TYR A 176 3.09 -7.44 4.44
N ILE A 177 3.56 -6.71 3.42
CA ILE A 177 3.13 -6.92 2.03
C ILE A 177 3.42 -8.35 1.59
N TYR A 178 4.64 -8.86 1.84
CA TYR A 178 5.01 -10.23 1.47
C TYR A 178 4.25 -11.31 2.26
N GLN A 179 3.89 -11.05 3.51
CA GLN A 179 3.06 -11.96 4.30
C GLN A 179 1.63 -12.07 3.77
N MET A 180 1.13 -11.03 3.07
CA MET A 180 -0.18 -11.06 2.41
C MET A 180 -0.11 -11.62 0.99
N ASP A 181 0.99 -11.34 0.28
CA ASP A 181 1.25 -11.79 -1.08
C ASP A 181 2.75 -12.07 -1.31
N PRO A 182 3.18 -13.34 -1.21
CA PRO A 182 4.59 -13.66 -1.42
C PRO A 182 5.03 -13.53 -2.90
N TYR A 183 4.09 -13.40 -3.83
CA TYR A 183 4.36 -13.31 -5.28
C TYR A 183 4.50 -11.87 -5.80
N GLY A 184 4.36 -10.89 -4.90
CA GLY A 184 4.64 -9.49 -5.20
C GLY A 184 6.13 -9.21 -5.44
N GLU A 185 6.40 -8.03 -5.95
CA GLU A 185 7.73 -7.47 -6.19
C GLU A 185 7.78 -6.11 -5.50
N VAL A 186 8.43 -6.06 -4.35
CA VAL A 186 8.57 -4.84 -3.55
C VAL A 186 10.00 -4.32 -3.64
N GLU A 187 10.18 -3.13 -4.21
CA GLU A 187 11.45 -2.41 -4.23
C GLU A 187 11.50 -1.38 -3.10
N GLU A 188 12.50 -1.47 -2.23
CA GLU A 188 12.67 -0.64 -1.05
C GLU A 188 13.72 0.46 -1.26
N TYR A 189 13.35 1.70 -0.94
CA TYR A 189 14.18 2.90 -0.94
C TYR A 189 14.25 3.44 0.50
N ALA A 190 14.94 2.72 1.38
CA ALA A 190 14.98 2.94 2.84
C ALA A 190 15.67 4.23 3.30
N GLU A 191 16.34 4.94 2.39
CA GLU A 191 16.95 6.25 2.63
C GLU A 191 16.09 7.38 2.02
N GLY A 192 14.86 7.06 1.61
CA GLY A 192 13.97 7.99 0.94
C GLY A 192 14.29 8.17 -0.55
N VAL A 193 13.60 9.13 -1.16
CA VAL A 193 13.78 9.48 -2.57
C VAL A 193 14.72 10.67 -2.69
N THR A 194 15.73 10.55 -3.55
CA THR A 194 16.77 11.55 -3.78
C THR A 194 16.91 11.85 -5.27
N SER A 195 17.65 12.90 -5.62
CA SER A 195 17.97 13.25 -7.01
C SER A 195 18.71 12.12 -7.75
N GLU A 196 19.46 11.29 -7.04
CA GLU A 196 20.24 10.20 -7.63
C GLU A 196 19.39 8.97 -7.93
N ASN A 197 18.30 8.76 -7.18
CA ASN A 197 17.48 7.55 -7.28
C ASN A 197 16.09 7.78 -7.89
N ILE A 198 15.67 9.03 -8.08
CA ILE A 198 14.33 9.40 -8.57
C ILE A 198 13.96 8.73 -9.90
N ASP A 199 14.91 8.63 -10.83
CA ASP A 199 14.69 7.99 -12.12
C ASP A 199 14.36 6.52 -11.95
N SER A 200 15.02 5.85 -11.01
CA SER A 200 14.73 4.46 -10.69
C SER A 200 13.40 4.33 -9.96
N PHE A 201 13.15 5.21 -8.98
CA PHE A 201 11.92 5.21 -8.19
C PHE A 201 10.68 5.40 -9.07
N LEU A 202 10.69 6.36 -10.00
CA LEU A 202 9.54 6.65 -10.88
C LEU A 202 9.51 5.82 -12.17
N ARG A 203 10.49 4.93 -12.41
CA ARG A 203 10.55 4.12 -13.64
C ARG A 203 9.33 3.22 -13.78
N GLY A 204 8.58 3.41 -14.87
CA GLY A 204 7.43 2.57 -15.23
C GLY A 204 6.28 2.62 -14.24
N VAL A 205 6.22 3.65 -13.39
CA VAL A 205 5.17 3.82 -12.37
C VAL A 205 3.90 4.33 -13.02
N ASP A 206 2.77 3.68 -12.72
CA ASP A 206 1.45 4.07 -13.20
C ASP A 206 0.83 5.16 -12.32
N VAL A 207 1.04 5.10 -11.00
CA VAL A 207 0.56 6.11 -10.04
C VAL A 207 1.59 6.30 -8.92
N LEU A 208 1.87 7.56 -8.59
CA LEU A 208 2.63 7.94 -7.41
C LEU A 208 1.68 8.28 -6.25
N VAL A 209 1.85 7.62 -5.12
CA VAL A 209 1.25 7.98 -3.84
C VAL A 209 2.29 8.75 -3.04
N GLU A 210 1.98 10.00 -2.68
CA GLU A 210 2.88 10.89 -1.96
C GLU A 210 2.31 11.18 -0.57
N GLU A 211 2.96 10.62 0.45
CA GLU A 211 2.57 10.64 1.87
C GLU A 211 3.77 11.00 2.78
N THR A 212 4.75 11.73 2.25
CA THR A 212 5.91 12.24 3.01
C THR A 212 5.53 13.51 3.78
N ASP A 213 6.15 13.75 4.93
CA ASP A 213 5.99 14.99 5.72
C ASP A 213 6.99 16.09 5.33
N HIS A 214 7.98 15.77 4.50
CA HIS A 214 8.99 16.71 4.02
C HIS A 214 8.50 17.48 2.79
N LEU A 215 8.15 18.75 2.99
CA LEU A 215 7.69 19.66 1.92
C LEU A 215 8.63 19.72 0.71
N GLU A 216 9.95 19.72 0.92
CA GLU A 216 10.94 19.68 -0.18
C GLU A 216 10.73 18.44 -1.06
N THR A 217 10.57 17.27 -0.42
CA THR A 217 10.35 16.01 -1.12
C THR A 217 8.98 16.00 -1.81
N LYS A 218 7.94 16.58 -1.20
CA LYS A 218 6.61 16.72 -1.82
C LYS A 218 6.66 17.49 -3.13
N ILE A 219 7.41 18.60 -3.17
CA ILE A 219 7.59 19.44 -4.35
C ILE A 219 8.42 18.70 -5.40
N PHE A 220 9.58 18.17 -4.99
CA PHE A 220 10.49 17.45 -5.87
C PHE A 220 9.81 16.25 -6.57
N LEU A 221 9.09 15.41 -5.82
CA LEU A 221 8.36 14.28 -6.37
C LEU A 221 7.30 14.71 -7.39
N ARG A 222 6.57 15.79 -7.12
CA ARG A 222 5.54 16.31 -8.03
C ARG A 222 6.12 16.92 -9.29
N GLU A 223 7.22 17.67 -9.20
CA GLU A 223 7.92 18.19 -10.38
C GLU A 223 8.36 17.04 -11.29
N GLU A 224 8.92 15.98 -10.71
CA GLU A 224 9.42 14.81 -11.44
C GLU A 224 8.27 13.93 -11.99
N ALA A 225 7.18 13.77 -11.24
CA ALA A 225 5.96 13.11 -11.70
C ALA A 225 5.32 13.86 -12.88
N ARG A 226 5.20 15.19 -12.79
CA ARG A 226 4.66 16.04 -13.86
C ARG A 226 5.47 15.94 -15.15
N LYS A 227 6.82 16.00 -15.06
CA LYS A 227 7.71 15.80 -16.23
C LYS A 227 7.41 14.47 -16.94
N ARG A 228 7.20 13.40 -16.16
CA ARG A 228 6.94 12.05 -16.66
C ARG A 228 5.47 11.78 -17.02
N GLY A 229 4.56 12.67 -16.67
CA GLY A 229 3.12 12.46 -16.84
C GLY A 229 2.57 11.35 -15.93
N ILE A 230 3.13 11.21 -14.72
CA ILE A 230 2.67 10.24 -13.72
C ILE A 230 1.65 10.93 -12.81
N PRO A 231 0.43 10.42 -12.64
CA PRO A 231 -0.54 10.99 -11.72
C PRO A 231 -0.09 10.84 -10.27
N VAL A 232 -0.41 11.84 -9.45
CA VAL A 232 -0.09 11.87 -8.02
C VAL A 232 -1.38 11.84 -7.21
N VAL A 233 -1.38 11.00 -6.17
CA VAL A 233 -2.44 10.95 -5.15
C VAL A 233 -1.81 11.16 -3.77
N MET A 234 -2.43 11.99 -2.94
CA MET A 234 -2.02 12.24 -1.56
C MET A 234 -3.27 12.39 -0.69
N ALA A 235 -3.19 11.99 0.58
CA ALA A 235 -4.16 12.35 1.61
C ALA A 235 -3.54 13.20 2.72
N THR A 236 -4.37 13.98 3.38
CA THR A 236 -4.02 14.76 4.58
C THR A 236 -5.08 14.50 5.63
N ASP A 237 -4.66 14.04 6.82
CA ASP A 237 -5.55 13.81 7.94
C ASP A 237 -6.19 15.14 8.40
N ASN A 238 -7.52 15.14 8.59
CA ASN A 238 -8.32 16.33 8.89
C ASN A 238 -9.41 16.04 9.93
N GLY A 239 -9.00 15.92 11.20
CA GLY A 239 -9.86 15.41 12.27
C GLY A 239 -10.06 13.90 12.09
N ASP A 240 -11.30 13.43 12.20
CA ASP A 240 -11.70 12.05 11.85
C ASP A 240 -11.92 11.88 10.32
N GLY A 241 -11.80 12.96 9.54
CA GLY A 241 -11.91 12.98 8.09
C GLY A 241 -10.55 13.10 7.38
N VAL A 242 -10.58 13.19 6.05
CA VAL A 242 -9.38 13.27 5.21
C VAL A 242 -9.58 14.22 4.04
N ILE A 243 -8.53 14.93 3.66
CA ILE A 243 -8.47 15.75 2.45
C ILE A 243 -7.60 15.02 1.44
N VAL A 244 -8.14 14.73 0.25
CA VAL A 244 -7.44 14.01 -0.81
C VAL A 244 -7.04 14.96 -1.92
N ASP A 245 -5.79 14.89 -2.36
CA ASP A 245 -5.26 15.58 -3.54
C ASP A 245 -5.07 14.59 -4.68
N ILE A 246 -5.60 14.93 -5.85
CA ILE A 246 -5.44 14.14 -7.08
C ILE A 246 -4.94 15.07 -8.19
N GLU A 247 -3.71 14.84 -8.63
CA GLU A 247 -3.06 15.60 -9.70
C GLU A 247 -2.86 14.68 -10.91
N ARG A 248 -3.65 14.84 -11.96
CA ARG A 248 -3.67 13.96 -13.14
C ARG A 248 -2.70 14.44 -14.22
N PHE A 249 -1.41 14.45 -13.90
CA PHE A 249 -0.37 14.84 -14.86
C PHE A 249 -0.30 13.96 -16.12
N ASP A 250 -0.91 12.77 -16.07
CA ASP A 250 -1.12 11.89 -17.22
C ASP A 250 -2.16 12.41 -18.22
N LEU A 251 -3.14 13.19 -17.75
CA LEU A 251 -4.18 13.80 -18.58
C LEU A 251 -3.85 15.25 -18.94
N ASP A 252 -3.31 16.01 -17.99
CA ASP A 252 -2.96 17.42 -18.17
C ASP A 252 -1.67 17.76 -17.41
N LYS A 253 -0.58 17.93 -18.16
CA LYS A 253 0.74 18.32 -17.62
C LYS A 253 0.79 19.78 -17.16
N GLU A 254 -0.18 20.60 -17.52
CA GLU A 254 -0.30 21.99 -17.05
C GLU A 254 -1.01 22.07 -15.69
N THR A 255 -1.47 20.93 -15.15
CA THR A 255 -1.97 20.88 -13.76
C THR A 255 -0.92 21.46 -12.82
N TYR A 256 -1.33 22.46 -12.04
CA TYR A 256 -0.46 23.08 -11.02
C TYR A 256 -0.17 22.14 -9.87
N LEU A 257 1.02 22.25 -9.29
CA LEU A 257 1.37 21.51 -8.08
C LEU A 257 0.43 21.88 -6.94
N PHE A 258 0.06 20.89 -6.13
CA PHE A 258 -0.88 21.04 -5.03
C PHE A 258 -2.20 21.70 -5.47
N ASN A 259 -2.64 21.40 -6.69
CA ASN A 259 -3.85 21.96 -7.30
C ASN A 259 -3.85 23.51 -7.33
N GLY A 260 -2.67 24.12 -7.45
CA GLY A 260 -2.49 25.57 -7.55
C GLY A 260 -2.50 26.33 -6.23
N LEU A 261 -2.64 25.64 -5.09
CA LEU A 261 -2.76 26.29 -3.78
C LEU A 261 -1.51 27.07 -3.39
N ILE A 262 -0.34 26.69 -3.88
CA ILE A 262 0.91 27.40 -3.58
C ILE A 262 1.42 28.26 -4.74
N GLY A 263 0.70 28.32 -5.86
CA GLY A 263 1.20 28.95 -7.10
C GLY A 263 2.33 28.15 -7.75
N ASP A 264 3.10 28.80 -8.63
CA ASP A 264 4.21 28.18 -9.38
C ASP A 264 5.55 28.20 -8.62
N ILE A 265 5.53 27.82 -7.34
CA ILE A 265 6.77 27.76 -6.56
C ILE A 265 7.61 26.58 -7.06
N THR A 266 8.79 26.89 -7.58
CA THR A 266 9.82 25.91 -7.94
C THR A 266 10.52 25.37 -6.69
N LEU A 267 11.14 24.19 -6.81
CA LEU A 267 11.97 23.64 -5.72
C LEU A 267 13.06 24.60 -5.23
N ASN A 268 13.68 25.37 -6.15
CA ASN A 268 14.71 26.35 -5.80
C ASN A 268 14.16 27.53 -5.02
N GLU A 269 12.97 28.02 -5.39
CA GLU A 269 12.29 29.07 -4.63
C GLU A 269 11.88 28.56 -3.26
N PHE A 270 11.36 27.33 -3.15
CA PHE A 270 11.04 26.70 -1.87
C PHE A 270 12.26 26.61 -0.93
N LYS A 271 13.44 26.26 -1.44
CA LYS A 271 14.68 26.20 -0.63
C LYS A 271 15.08 27.54 -0.03
N ALA A 272 14.62 28.65 -0.59
CA ALA A 272 14.86 29.98 -0.06
C ALA A 272 13.81 30.42 0.99
N PHE A 273 12.77 29.61 1.28
CA PHE A 273 11.76 29.96 2.28
C PHE A 273 12.35 29.95 3.69
N PRO A 274 12.03 30.96 4.53
CA PRO A 274 12.38 30.95 5.94
C PRO A 274 11.70 29.77 6.67
N PRO A 275 12.41 29.07 7.58
CA PRO A 275 11.84 27.94 8.33
C PRO A 275 10.52 28.26 9.07
N GLU A 276 10.38 29.48 9.56
CA GLU A 276 9.19 29.99 10.25
C GLU A 276 7.94 30.10 9.34
N GLU A 277 8.10 30.12 8.02
CA GLU A 277 6.98 30.17 7.07
C GLU A 277 6.46 28.79 6.67
N LEU A 278 7.24 27.73 6.92
CA LEU A 278 6.91 26.36 6.53
C LEU A 278 5.57 25.86 7.12
N PRO A 279 5.21 26.13 8.39
CA PRO A 279 3.90 25.74 8.92
C PRO A 279 2.73 26.40 8.19
N ARG A 280 2.88 27.67 7.81
CA ARG A 280 1.88 28.41 7.04
C ARG A 280 1.72 27.83 5.63
N LEU A 281 2.85 27.49 4.99
CA LEU A 281 2.85 26.85 3.68
C LEU A 281 2.22 25.45 3.73
N ALA A 282 2.55 24.64 4.73
CA ALA A 282 1.95 23.33 4.96
C ALA A 282 0.42 23.43 5.13
N THR A 283 -0.06 24.39 5.90
CA THR A 283 -1.50 24.66 6.09
C THR A 283 -2.16 25.06 4.76
N LYS A 284 -1.47 25.86 3.93
CA LYS A 284 -1.96 26.24 2.60
C LYS A 284 -2.07 25.01 1.68
N ILE A 285 -1.05 24.15 1.67
CA ILE A 285 -1.01 22.89 0.91
C ILE A 285 -2.15 21.95 1.36
N ALA A 286 -2.38 21.83 2.67
CA ALA A 286 -3.47 21.03 3.21
C ALA A 286 -4.85 21.54 2.73
N GLY A 287 -4.97 22.82 2.39
CA GLY A 287 -6.20 23.46 1.96
C GLY A 287 -6.93 24.08 3.14
N ALA A 288 -6.41 25.21 3.64
CA ALA A 288 -6.85 25.86 4.88
C ALA A 288 -8.37 26.00 5.04
N GLU A 289 -9.12 26.25 3.96
CA GLU A 289 -10.57 26.40 3.98
C GLU A 289 -11.34 25.09 4.22
N MET A 290 -10.69 23.94 4.02
CA MET A 290 -11.26 22.61 4.23
C MET A 290 -10.95 22.03 5.61
N ILE A 291 -9.99 22.62 6.32
CA ILE A 291 -9.54 22.10 7.62
C ILE A 291 -10.66 22.28 8.65
N VAL A 292 -11.03 21.20 9.33
CA VAL A 292 -12.11 21.25 10.33
C VAL A 292 -11.71 22.06 11.56
N PRO A 293 -12.66 22.72 12.26
CA PRO A 293 -12.34 23.62 13.37
C PRO A 293 -11.48 22.98 14.47
N ARG A 294 -11.75 21.72 14.82
CA ARG A 294 -10.96 20.98 15.81
C ARG A 294 -9.51 20.77 15.37
N MET A 295 -9.30 20.43 14.10
CA MET A 295 -7.97 20.31 13.53
C MET A 295 -7.26 21.67 13.53
N MET A 296 -7.92 22.76 13.11
CA MET A 296 -7.36 24.11 13.17
C MET A 296 -6.94 24.52 14.59
N SER A 297 -7.78 24.26 15.60
CA SER A 297 -7.43 24.51 17.01
C SER A 297 -6.21 23.71 17.45
N SER A 298 -6.11 22.45 17.01
CA SER A 298 -4.96 21.61 17.31
C SER A 298 -3.69 22.09 16.59
N LEU A 299 -3.78 22.50 15.32
CA LEU A 299 -2.64 23.05 14.57
C LEU A 299 -2.07 24.32 15.20
N ALA A 300 -2.91 25.14 15.84
CA ALA A 300 -2.48 26.34 16.56
C ALA A 300 -1.59 26.05 17.79
N GLU A 301 -1.60 24.81 18.28
CA GLU A 301 -0.82 24.34 19.43
C GLU A 301 0.50 23.66 19.03
N VAL A 302 0.74 23.44 17.73
CA VAL A 302 2.00 22.87 17.22
C VAL A 302 3.16 23.81 17.52
N GLY A 303 4.25 23.26 18.06
CA GLY A 303 5.40 24.01 18.55
C GLY A 303 5.22 24.64 19.93
N LYS A 304 4.02 24.54 20.55
CA LYS A 304 3.73 25.03 21.91
C LYS A 304 3.48 23.86 22.87
N THR A 305 2.37 23.14 22.67
CA THR A 305 1.94 22.00 23.48
C THR A 305 1.81 20.72 22.67
N LEU A 306 1.81 20.83 21.33
CA LEU A 306 1.84 19.71 20.39
C LEU A 306 3.14 19.72 19.58
N TYR A 307 3.64 18.53 19.26
CA TYR A 307 4.91 18.37 18.57
C TYR A 307 4.78 18.53 17.04
N SER A 308 3.74 17.93 16.45
CA SER A 308 3.59 17.82 14.99
C SER A 308 2.11 17.87 14.57
N TRP A 309 1.86 17.80 13.25
CA TRP A 309 0.52 17.65 12.69
C TRP A 309 -0.24 16.51 13.41
N PRO A 310 -1.44 16.76 13.97
CA PRO A 310 -2.25 15.73 14.63
C PRO A 310 -2.73 14.67 13.65
N GLN A 311 -2.62 13.41 14.03
CA GLN A 311 -3.03 12.28 13.20
C GLN A 311 -3.80 11.29 14.06
N LEU A 312 -5.09 11.11 13.74
CA LEU A 312 -5.93 10.09 14.37
C LEU A 312 -5.80 8.77 13.61
N GLY A 313 -5.92 7.64 14.32
CA GLY A 313 -5.69 6.32 13.72
C GLY A 313 -6.77 5.89 12.73
N ASP A 314 -8.01 6.35 12.94
CA ASP A 314 -9.13 6.19 12.03
C ASP A 314 -9.00 7.08 10.78
N ALA A 315 -8.57 8.33 10.93
CA ALA A 315 -8.25 9.20 9.80
C ALA A 315 -7.11 8.62 8.94
N ALA A 316 -6.01 8.17 9.56
CA ALA A 316 -4.91 7.53 8.83
C ALA A 316 -5.36 6.24 8.10
N THR A 317 -6.28 5.48 8.71
CA THR A 317 -6.93 4.33 8.08
C THR A 317 -7.78 4.76 6.88
N LEU A 318 -8.61 5.78 7.05
CA LEU A 318 -9.48 6.31 6.01
C LEU A 318 -8.65 6.85 4.84
N SER A 319 -7.53 7.53 5.13
CA SER A 319 -6.54 8.00 4.15
C SER A 319 -6.08 6.83 3.26
N GLY A 320 -5.69 5.69 3.85
CA GLY A 320 -5.34 4.50 3.08
C GLY A 320 -6.45 3.99 2.15
N VAL A 321 -7.71 4.01 2.61
CA VAL A 321 -8.88 3.59 1.83
C VAL A 321 -9.14 4.53 0.65
N VAL A 322 -9.18 5.84 0.88
CA VAL A 322 -9.50 6.82 -0.17
C VAL A 322 -8.39 6.92 -1.21
N VAL A 323 -7.12 6.82 -0.79
CA VAL A 323 -5.97 6.81 -1.71
C VAL A 323 -5.99 5.53 -2.54
N ALA A 324 -6.19 4.35 -1.93
CA ALA A 324 -6.28 3.10 -2.68
C ALA A 324 -7.47 3.08 -3.66
N PHE A 325 -8.61 3.67 -3.28
CA PHE A 325 -9.74 3.88 -4.19
C PHE A 325 -9.33 4.75 -5.39
N ALA A 326 -8.69 5.90 -5.15
CA ALA A 326 -8.26 6.79 -6.22
C ALA A 326 -7.25 6.12 -7.17
N VAL A 327 -6.25 5.42 -6.61
CA VAL A 327 -5.27 4.64 -7.38
C VAL A 327 -5.97 3.61 -8.26
N LYS A 328 -6.93 2.83 -7.72
CA LYS A 328 -7.71 1.86 -8.50
C LYS A 328 -8.44 2.53 -9.66
N GLN A 329 -9.15 3.65 -9.42
CA GLN A 329 -9.87 4.37 -10.47
C GLN A 329 -8.93 4.81 -11.59
N ILE A 330 -7.75 5.36 -11.24
CA ILE A 330 -6.74 5.83 -12.19
C ILE A 330 -6.20 4.65 -13.01
N VAL A 331 -5.75 3.58 -12.37
CA VAL A 331 -5.20 2.39 -13.05
C VAL A 331 -6.24 1.77 -13.99
N LEU A 332 -7.50 1.70 -13.58
CA LEU A 332 -8.58 1.18 -14.43
C LEU A 332 -8.96 2.13 -15.58
N GLY A 333 -8.55 3.40 -15.54
CA GLY A 333 -8.99 4.41 -16.50
C GLY A 333 -10.45 4.82 -16.29
N LEU A 334 -10.96 4.64 -15.07
CA LEU A 334 -12.31 5.03 -14.71
C LEU A 334 -12.37 6.54 -14.40
N PRO A 335 -13.55 7.18 -14.54
CA PRO A 335 -13.71 8.58 -14.20
C PRO A 335 -13.32 8.86 -12.74
N ILE A 336 -12.41 9.81 -12.56
CA ILE A 336 -12.05 10.40 -11.28
C ILE A 336 -11.57 11.82 -11.52
N ARG A 337 -12.07 12.78 -10.75
CA ARG A 337 -11.74 14.20 -10.91
C ARG A 337 -10.36 14.50 -10.30
N SER A 338 -9.60 15.36 -10.94
CA SER A 338 -8.46 16.05 -10.33
C SER A 338 -8.94 17.11 -9.33
N GLY A 339 -8.04 17.56 -8.48
CA GLY A 339 -8.33 18.57 -7.47
C GLY A 339 -8.21 18.04 -6.05
N LYS A 340 -8.64 18.87 -5.12
CA LYS A 340 -8.66 18.58 -3.70
C LYS A 340 -10.09 18.24 -3.25
N ILE A 341 -10.25 17.17 -2.49
CA ILE A 341 -11.54 16.55 -2.17
C ILE A 341 -11.62 16.31 -0.66
N ASP A 342 -12.64 16.86 -0.02
CA ASP A 342 -12.93 16.64 1.40
C ASP A 342 -13.78 15.37 1.58
N VAL A 343 -13.25 14.39 2.31
CA VAL A 343 -13.98 13.21 2.78
C VAL A 343 -14.18 13.37 4.28
N ASN A 344 -15.29 14.02 4.61
CA ASN A 344 -15.59 14.45 5.97
C ASN A 344 -16.66 13.56 6.61
N LEU A 345 -16.24 12.67 7.51
CA LEU A 345 -17.16 11.75 8.18
C LEU A 345 -18.17 12.49 9.07
N GLU A 346 -17.77 13.59 9.72
CA GLU A 346 -18.70 14.39 10.53
C GLU A 346 -19.84 14.91 9.66
N LYS A 347 -19.55 15.54 8.51
CA LYS A 347 -20.58 16.04 7.56
C LYS A 347 -21.45 14.94 6.99
N ILE A 348 -20.91 13.73 6.78
CA ILE A 348 -21.66 12.60 6.23
C ILE A 348 -22.69 12.06 7.24
N PHE A 349 -22.33 11.99 8.52
CA PHE A 349 -23.17 11.40 9.56
C PHE A 349 -23.91 12.42 10.43
N SER A 350 -23.57 13.70 10.36
CA SER A 350 -24.30 14.75 11.05
C SER A 350 -25.61 15.06 10.35
N ASN A 351 -26.68 15.24 11.12
CA ASN A 351 -27.99 15.68 10.63
C ASN A 351 -28.04 17.19 10.27
N ASN A 352 -26.89 17.86 10.20
CA ASN A 352 -26.77 19.31 10.05
C ASN A 352 -26.16 19.68 8.70
#